data_AF-A0A162Y020-F1
#
_entry.id   AF-A0A162Y020-F1
#
_cell.length_a   1.000
_cell.length_b   1.000
_cell.length_c   1.000
_cell.angle_alpha   90.00
_cell.angle_beta   90.00
_cell.angle_gamma   90.00
#
_symmetry.space_group_name_H-M   'P 1'
#
loop_
_entity.id
_entity.type
_entity.pdbx_description
1 polymer ?
#
loop_
_entity_poly.entity_id
_entity_poly.type
_entity_poly.pdbx_seq_one_letter_code
_entity_poly.pdbx_strand_id
1 'polypeptide(L)'
;MAAKKSHLPIALVVDLVLVVLFTIIGHYTHSGNLDPQGLLTTAWPFLAGLGVAWVLTAVWDRPLSPLHSGTGIWAITVLVGLLLRGLTGAGGDPGSVPVSFMVVASVLNLITLVGWRIIATAVAGGSRTRR
;
A
#
# COMPACT_ATOMS: atom_id res chain seq x y z
N MET A 1 -11.85 -30.49 11.71
CA MET A 1 -12.18 -29.13 11.28
C MET A 1 -11.17 -28.73 10.21
N ALA A 2 -11.58 -28.57 8.95
CA ALA A 2 -10.66 -28.12 7.91
C ALA A 2 -10.25 -26.67 8.21
N ALA A 3 -8.96 -26.44 8.45
CA ALA A 3 -8.43 -25.09 8.62
C ALA A 3 -8.78 -24.29 7.36
N LYS A 4 -9.62 -23.26 7.49
CA LYS A 4 -9.83 -22.30 6.39
C LYS A 4 -8.46 -21.73 6.05
N LYS A 5 -7.97 -21.92 4.82
CA LYS A 5 -6.76 -21.25 4.35
C LYS A 5 -7.03 -19.74 4.38
N SER A 6 -6.42 -19.03 5.33
CA SER A 6 -6.53 -17.59 5.41
C SER A 6 -5.58 -16.97 4.38
N HIS A 7 -6.11 -16.21 3.41
CA HIS A 7 -5.30 -15.48 2.43
C HIS A 7 -4.64 -14.23 3.03
N LEU A 8 -4.80 -14.02 4.34
CA LEU A 8 -4.30 -12.89 5.12
C LEU A 8 -2.77 -12.73 5.05
N PRO A 9 -1.95 -13.76 5.32
CA PRO A 9 -0.50 -13.60 5.30
C PRO A 9 0.01 -13.20 3.91
N ILE A 10 -0.56 -13.81 2.86
CA ILE A 10 -0.21 -13.51 1.47
C ILE A 10 -0.59 -12.08 1.14
N ALA A 11 -1.80 -11.65 1.51
CA ALA A 11 -2.24 -10.28 1.26
C ALA A 11 -1.36 -9.25 1.97
N LEU A 12 -0.95 -9.51 3.21
CA LEU A 12 -0.06 -8.62 3.96
C LEU A 12 1.32 -8.52 3.31
N VAL A 13 1.90 -9.65 2.92
CA VAL A 13 3.21 -9.69 2.26
C VAL A 13 3.16 -8.96 0.93
N VAL A 14 2.12 -9.18 0.13
CA VAL A 14 1.95 -8.50 -1.17
C VAL A 14 1.80 -6.99 -0.97
N ASP A 15 0.97 -6.54 -0.02
CA ASP A 15 0.83 -5.11 0.29
C ASP A 15 2.15 -4.48 0.73
N LEU A 16 2.89 -5.14 1.65
CA LEU A 16 4.19 -4.67 2.11
C LEU A 16 5.19 -4.54 0.97
N VAL A 17 5.32 -5.57 0.14
CA VAL A 17 6.21 -5.57 -1.02
C VAL A 17 5.84 -4.44 -1.97
N LEU A 18 4.56 -4.27 -2.27
CA LEU A 18 4.10 -3.24 -3.20
C LEU A 18 4.31 -1.81 -2.68
N VAL A 19 4.08 -1.56 -1.38
CA VAL A 19 4.38 -0.25 -0.76
C VAL A 19 5.89 0.01 -0.79
N VAL A 20 6.71 -0.99 -0.46
CA VAL A 20 8.17 -0.86 -0.55
C VAL A 20 8.62 -0.58 -1.98
N LEU A 21 8.12 -1.32 -2.97
CA LEU A 21 8.45 -1.09 -4.39
C LEU A 21 8.04 0.31 -4.85
N PHE A 22 6.86 0.78 -4.47
CA PHE A 22 6.44 2.16 -4.73
C PHE A 22 7.48 3.16 -4.19
N THR A 23 7.95 2.98 -2.96
CA THR A 23 8.92 3.90 -2.33
C THR A 23 10.30 3.83 -2.98
N ILE A 24 10.77 2.63 -3.36
CA ILE A 24 12.02 2.43 -4.10
C ILE A 24 11.97 3.16 -5.44
N ILE A 25 10.93 2.90 -6.23
CA ILE A 25 10.77 3.47 -7.56
C ILE A 25 10.64 4.99 -7.46
N GLY A 26 9.76 5.47 -6.57
CA GLY A 26 9.55 6.90 -6.36
C GLY A 26 10.83 7.63 -5.93
N HIS A 27 11.58 7.06 -4.99
CA HIS A 27 12.85 7.63 -4.51
C HIS A 27 13.89 7.66 -5.61
N TYR A 28 14.10 6.55 -6.32
CA TYR A 28 15.08 6.46 -7.40
C TYR A 28 14.77 7.45 -8.54
N THR A 29 13.50 7.58 -8.92
CA THR A 29 13.09 8.52 -9.98
C THR A 29 13.39 9.98 -9.62
N HIS A 30 13.34 10.37 -8.35
CA HIS A 30 13.57 11.76 -7.94
C HIS A 30 15.03 12.04 -7.53
N SER A 31 15.70 11.08 -6.89
CA SER A 31 17.06 11.26 -6.35
C SER A 31 18.16 10.75 -7.26
N GLY A 32 17.82 9.90 -8.25
CA GLY A 32 18.77 9.22 -9.12
C GLY A 32 19.65 8.18 -8.41
N ASN A 33 19.35 7.82 -7.15
CA ASN A 33 20.17 6.91 -6.36
C ASN A 33 19.31 6.01 -5.44
N LEU A 34 19.96 5.06 -4.77
CA LEU A 34 19.33 4.11 -3.85
C LEU A 34 19.97 4.19 -2.46
N ASP A 35 20.15 5.40 -1.93
CA ASP A 35 20.70 5.57 -0.59
C ASP A 35 19.72 5.02 0.49
N PRO A 36 20.19 4.18 1.43
CA PRO A 36 19.29 3.54 2.40
C PRO A 36 18.50 4.52 3.27
N GLN A 37 19.09 5.67 3.61
CA GLN A 37 18.48 6.65 4.49
C GLN A 37 17.31 7.37 3.81
N GLY A 38 17.48 7.80 2.56
CA GLY A 38 16.46 8.43 1.74
C GLY A 38 15.30 7.48 1.43
N LEU A 39 15.61 6.20 1.15
CA LEU A 39 14.58 5.16 1.04
C LEU A 39 13.78 5.00 2.32
N LEU A 40 14.43 4.85 3.48
CA LEU A 40 13.74 4.72 4.76
C LEU A 40 12.90 5.96 5.07
N THR A 41 13.44 7.15 4.81
CA THR A 41 12.74 8.44 4.97
C THR A 41 11.47 8.49 4.13
N THR A 42 11.51 7.97 2.91
CA THR A 42 10.35 7.91 2.01
C THR A 42 9.37 6.80 2.39
N ALA A 43 9.86 5.65 2.86
CA ALA A 43 9.05 4.46 3.07
C ALA A 43 8.30 4.43 4.40
N TRP A 44 8.95 4.83 5.50
CA TRP A 44 8.40 4.63 6.84
C TRP A 44 7.00 5.26 7.05
N PRO A 45 6.64 6.46 6.52
CA PRO A 45 5.33 7.03 6.73
C PRO A 45 4.22 6.16 6.11
N PHE A 46 4.47 5.62 4.92
CA PHE A 46 3.51 4.77 4.20
C PHE A 46 3.46 3.36 4.77
N LEU A 47 4.58 2.81 5.26
CA LEU A 47 4.57 1.54 5.97
C LEU A 47 3.80 1.63 7.29
N ALA A 48 3.97 2.73 8.03
CA ALA A 48 3.17 3.02 9.21
C ALA A 48 1.67 3.17 8.85
N GLY A 49 1.37 3.91 7.78
CA GLY A 49 0.02 4.04 7.25
C GLY A 49 -0.61 2.70 6.87
N LEU A 50 0.15 1.80 6.23
CA LEU A 50 -0.29 0.46 5.89
C LEU A 50 -0.60 -0.38 7.14
N GLY A 51 0.26 -0.30 8.17
CA GLY A 51 0.02 -0.95 9.45
C GLY A 51 -1.29 -0.48 10.10
N VAL A 52 -1.52 0.83 10.15
CA VAL A 52 -2.77 1.42 10.64
C VAL A 52 -3.97 0.96 9.80
N ALA A 53 -3.81 0.95 8.48
CA ALA A 53 -4.86 0.53 7.55
C ALA A 53 -5.30 -0.92 7.78
N TRP A 54 -4.35 -1.83 7.98
CA TRP A 54 -4.61 -3.23 8.28
C TRP A 54 -5.36 -3.45 9.61
N VAL A 55 -5.05 -2.63 10.62
CA VAL A 55 -5.76 -2.66 11.92
C VAL A 55 -7.18 -2.12 11.77
N LEU A 56 -7.37 -0.98 11.10
CA LEU A 56 -8.65 -0.26 11.05
C LEU A 56 -9.65 -0.84 10.05
N THR A 57 -9.20 -1.41 8.93
CA THR A 57 -10.12 -1.95 7.90
C THR A 57 -10.69 -3.33 8.23
N ALA A 58 -10.23 -3.96 9.31
CA ALA A 58 -10.69 -5.27 9.75
C ALA A 58 -10.78 -6.30 8.59
N VAL A 59 -9.74 -6.37 7.75
CA VAL A 59 -9.67 -7.21 6.54
C VAL A 59 -9.85 -8.72 6.74
N TRP A 60 -10.05 -9.16 7.98
CA TRP A 60 -10.13 -10.54 8.44
C TRP A 60 -11.19 -11.38 7.70
N ASP A 61 -12.29 -10.77 7.28
CA ASP A 61 -13.39 -11.49 6.63
C ASP A 61 -13.22 -11.64 5.10
N ARG A 62 -12.62 -10.64 4.43
CA ARG A 62 -12.54 -10.60 2.95
C ARG A 62 -11.25 -9.94 2.45
N PRO A 63 -10.06 -10.50 2.73
CA PRO A 63 -8.77 -9.83 2.47
C PRO A 63 -8.51 -9.55 0.98
N LEU A 64 -9.09 -10.35 0.09
CA LEU A 64 -8.94 -10.20 -1.37
C LEU A 64 -9.99 -9.26 -2.01
N SER A 65 -10.98 -8.75 -1.26
CA SER A 65 -12.03 -7.89 -1.84
C SER A 65 -11.44 -6.54 -2.27
N PRO A 66 -11.49 -6.17 -3.57
CA PRO A 66 -10.91 -4.91 -4.02
C PRO A 66 -11.65 -3.68 -3.46
N LEU A 67 -12.98 -3.73 -3.42
CA LEU A 67 -13.83 -2.60 -3.04
C LEU A 67 -14.05 -2.44 -1.53
N HIS A 68 -13.97 -3.51 -0.73
CA HIS A 68 -14.05 -3.39 0.73
C HIS A 68 -12.66 -3.22 1.35
N SER A 69 -11.75 -4.13 1.03
CA SER A 69 -10.43 -4.19 1.67
C SER A 69 -9.42 -3.32 0.95
N GLY A 70 -9.36 -3.40 -0.38
CA GLY A 70 -8.36 -2.68 -1.18
C GLY A 70 -8.49 -1.16 -1.06
N THR A 71 -9.68 -0.62 -1.29
CA THR A 71 -9.94 0.84 -1.21
C THR A 71 -9.76 1.40 0.19
N GLY A 72 -10.22 0.69 1.23
CA GLY A 72 -10.02 1.07 2.62
C GLY A 72 -8.54 1.08 2.99
N ILE A 73 -7.80 0.03 2.61
CA ILE A 73 -6.36 -0.07 2.88
C ILE A 73 -5.64 1.08 2.18
N TRP A 74 -5.93 1.28 0.90
CA TRP A 74 -5.35 2.37 0.11
C TRP A 74 -5.60 3.74 0.74
N ALA A 75 -6.86 4.07 1.03
CA ALA A 75 -7.24 5.38 1.54
C ALA A 75 -6.53 5.68 2.87
N ILE A 76 -6.55 4.75 3.82
CA ILE A 76 -5.90 4.94 5.11
C ILE A 76 -4.38 5.00 4.97
N THR A 77 -3.78 4.14 4.13
CA THR A 77 -2.33 4.12 3.89
C THR A 77 -1.84 5.46 3.35
N VAL A 78 -2.53 6.02 2.36
CA VAL A 78 -2.18 7.30 1.74
C VAL A 78 -2.44 8.46 2.69
N LEU A 79 -3.60 8.50 3.35
CA LEU A 79 -3.94 9.59 4.28
C LEU A 79 -2.96 9.65 5.45
N VAL A 80 -2.72 8.51 6.12
CA VAL A 80 -1.79 8.45 7.25
C VAL A 80 -0.36 8.67 6.78
N GLY A 81 0.05 8.09 5.64
CA GLY A 81 1.39 8.27 5.10
C GLY A 81 1.70 9.72 4.73
N LEU A 82 0.78 10.42 4.06
CA LEU A 82 0.93 11.83 3.72
C LEU A 82 0.90 12.72 4.97
N LEU A 83 0.04 12.41 5.93
CA LEU A 83 -0.03 13.15 7.20
C LEU A 83 1.28 13.01 7.98
N LEU A 84 1.76 11.79 8.19
CA LEU A 84 3.03 11.54 8.86
C LEU A 84 4.18 12.22 8.13
N ARG A 85 4.25 12.07 6.81
CA ARG A 85 5.30 12.70 5.98
C ARG A 85 5.31 14.22 6.16
N GLY A 86 4.14 14.85 6.07
CA GLY A 86 3.99 16.29 6.23
C GLY A 86 4.34 16.75 7.64
N LEU A 87 3.86 16.07 8.68
CA LEU A 87 4.13 16.44 10.07
C LEU A 87 5.60 16.30 10.47
N THR A 88 6.30 15.28 9.94
CA THR A 88 7.70 15.04 10.30
C THR A 88 8.70 15.69 9.34
N GLY A 89 8.26 16.29 8.24
CA GLY A 89 9.17 16.74 7.17
C GLY A 89 9.95 15.60 6.51
N ALA A 90 9.35 14.40 6.40
CA ALA A 90 10.08 13.28 5.82
C ALA A 90 10.33 13.53 4.32
N GLY A 91 11.58 13.83 3.97
CA GLY A 91 11.99 14.15 2.60
C GLY A 91 11.59 15.56 2.13
N GLY A 92 11.42 16.51 3.06
CA GLY A 92 11.09 17.92 2.80
C GLY A 92 10.98 18.73 4.09
N ASP A 93 10.36 19.91 4.02
CA ASP A 93 10.13 20.73 5.22
C ASP A 93 8.83 20.32 5.95
N PRO A 94 8.80 20.31 7.30
CA PRO A 94 7.58 20.05 8.06
C PRO A 94 6.43 20.99 7.67
N GLY A 95 5.23 20.44 7.54
CA GLY A 95 4.03 21.14 7.09
C GLY A 95 3.89 21.25 5.58
N SER A 96 4.88 20.81 4.80
CA SER A 96 4.84 20.86 3.33
C SER A 96 4.86 19.45 2.72
N VAL A 97 3.98 19.21 1.75
CA VAL A 97 4.02 18.03 0.88
C VAL A 97 3.78 18.48 -0.56
N PRO A 98 4.69 18.22 -1.50
CA PRO A 98 4.47 18.60 -2.90
C PRO A 98 3.19 17.95 -3.46
N VAL A 99 2.37 18.74 -4.17
CA VAL A 99 1.12 18.24 -4.77
C VAL A 99 1.38 17.09 -5.73
N SER A 100 2.47 17.16 -6.51
CA SER A 100 2.90 16.08 -7.39
C SER A 100 3.14 14.77 -6.63
N PHE A 101 3.80 14.84 -5.47
CA PHE A 101 4.02 13.69 -4.61
C PHE A 101 2.69 13.14 -4.08
N MET A 102 1.77 13.99 -3.63
CA MET A 102 0.45 13.57 -3.15
C MET A 102 -0.32 12.80 -4.23
N VAL A 103 -0.34 13.31 -5.46
CA VAL A 103 -1.02 12.66 -6.59
C VAL A 103 -0.36 11.33 -6.93
N VAL A 104 0.96 11.32 -7.13
CA VAL A 104 1.70 10.11 -7.53
C VAL A 104 1.64 9.04 -6.45
N ALA A 105 1.82 9.40 -5.18
CA ALA A 105 1.70 8.47 -4.06
C ALA A 105 0.29 7.88 -3.98
N SER A 106 -0.74 8.70 -4.14
CA SER A 106 -2.13 8.24 -4.13
C SER A 106 -2.41 7.28 -5.28
N VAL A 107 -2.02 7.63 -6.51
CA VAL A 107 -2.30 6.83 -7.71
C VAL A 107 -1.52 5.52 -7.71
N LEU A 108 -0.22 5.54 -7.40
CA LEU A 108 0.59 4.31 -7.38
C LEU A 108 0.14 3.36 -6.27
N ASN A 109 -0.19 3.86 -5.08
CA ASN A 109 -0.75 3.01 -4.03
C ASN A 109 -2.14 2.48 -4.42
N LEU A 110 -2.97 3.25 -5.14
CA LEU A 110 -4.26 2.78 -5.64
C LEU A 110 -4.08 1.61 -6.60
N ILE A 111 -3.24 1.82 -7.64
CA ILE A 111 -2.96 0.83 -8.67
C ILE A 111 -2.40 -0.44 -8.04
N THR A 112 -1.45 -0.31 -7.11
CA THR A 112 -0.82 -1.47 -6.49
C THR A 112 -1.78 -2.16 -5.53
N LEU A 113 -2.22 -1.52 -4.45
CA LEU A 113 -3.02 -2.13 -3.36
C LEU A 113 -4.40 -2.60 -3.82
N VAL A 114 -5.06 -1.88 -4.73
CA VAL A 114 -6.37 -2.29 -5.27
C VAL A 114 -6.18 -3.19 -6.49
N GLY A 115 -5.27 -2.84 -7.40
CA GLY A 115 -5.11 -3.57 -8.66
C GLY A 115 -4.66 -5.01 -8.48
N TRP A 116 -3.75 -5.31 -7.53
CA TRP A 116 -3.36 -6.70 -7.28
C TRP A 116 -4.54 -7.54 -6.76
N ARG A 117 -5.43 -6.94 -5.96
CA ARG A 117 -6.65 -7.61 -5.47
C ARG A 117 -7.63 -7.87 -6.60
N ILE A 118 -7.80 -6.93 -7.54
CA ILE A 118 -8.59 -7.14 -8.76
C ILE A 118 -8.05 -8.35 -9.52
N ILE A 119 -6.73 -8.42 -9.74
CA ILE A 119 -6.09 -9.55 -10.42
C ILE A 119 -6.32 -10.86 -9.65
N ALA A 120 -6.08 -10.87 -8.33
CA ALA A 120 -6.26 -12.05 -7.50
C ALA A 120 -7.70 -12.58 -7.53
N THR A 121 -8.70 -11.69 -7.48
CA THR A 121 -10.12 -12.08 -7.59
C THR A 121 -10.49 -12.60 -8.97
N ALA A 122 -9.97 -12.00 -10.05
CA ALA A 122 -10.20 -12.48 -11.41
C ALA A 122 -9.62 -13.89 -11.63
N VAL A 123 -8.40 -14.14 -11.15
CA VAL A 123 -7.73 -15.45 -11.24
C VAL A 123 -8.44 -16.51 -10.40
N ALA A 124 -8.87 -16.16 -9.18
CA ALA A 124 -9.61 -17.06 -8.29
C ALA A 124 -11.06 -17.32 -8.76
N GLY A 125 -11.69 -16.36 -9.44
CA GLY A 125 -13.02 -16.50 -10.02
C GLY A 125 -13.01 -17.35 -11.29
N GLY A 126 -12.03 -17.15 -12.18
CA GLY A 126 -11.91 -17.90 -13.44
C GLY A 126 -11.65 -19.40 -13.27
N SER A 127 -11.11 -19.81 -12.11
CA SER A 127 -10.88 -21.23 -11.77
C SER A 127 -12.16 -21.96 -11.36
N ARG A 128 -13.25 -21.24 -11.04
CA ARG A 128 -14.55 -21.81 -10.64
C ARG A 128 -15.48 -22.06 -11.83
N THR A 129 -15.28 -21.36 -12.95
CA THR A 129 -16.08 -21.50 -14.19
C THR A 129 -15.56 -22.61 -15.12
N ARG A 130 -14.38 -23.18 -14.83
CA ARG A 130 -13.77 -24.28 -15.62
C ARG A 130 -13.98 -25.68 -15.03
N ARG A 131 -14.94 -25.85 -14.11
CA ARG A 131 -15.41 -27.16 -13.61
C ARG A 131 -16.90 -27.26 -13.84
#